data_AF-L0D6W1-F1
#
_entry.id   AF-L0D6W1-F1
#
_cell.length_a   1.000
_cell.length_b   1.000
_cell.length_c   1.000
_cell.angle_alpha   90.00
_cell.angle_beta   90.00
_cell.angle_gamma   90.00
#
_symmetry.space_group_name_H-M   'P 1'
#
loop_
_entity.id
_entity.type
_entity.pdbx_description
1 polymer ?
#
loop_
_entity_poly.entity_id
_entity_poly.type
_entity_poly.pdbx_seq_one_letter_code
_entity_poly.pdbx_strand_id
1 'polypeptide(L)'
;MAAPLHSCLSCGHVWTSLAPDKLRSLIQSRGAELAKQHLASLDLGPAHDLPDVAEARDAAVKAAEIDALVLAYKQPEATRRYRQFTTTTWDEAIGTIRNWHHFKRREKLAMFGWHSKETSKADELKRLDHPMSDPLLDF
;
A
#
# COMPACT_ATOMS: atom_id res chain seq x y z
N MET A 1 28.75 -19.31 17.43
CA MET A 1 27.57 -19.34 18.33
C MET A 1 26.88 -17.99 18.21
N ALA A 2 25.63 -17.95 17.75
CA ALA A 2 24.90 -16.69 17.54
C ALA A 2 24.19 -16.27 18.83
N ALA A 3 24.25 -14.98 19.16
CA ALA A 3 23.60 -14.41 20.35
C ALA A 3 22.06 -14.58 20.30
N PRO A 4 21.40 -14.78 21.45
CA PRO A 4 19.94 -14.92 21.51
C PRO A 4 19.26 -13.61 21.10
N LEU A 5 18.26 -13.73 20.22
CA LEU A 5 17.46 -12.60 19.76
C LEU A 5 16.32 -12.35 20.76
N HIS A 6 16.12 -11.09 21.13
CA HIS A 6 15.02 -10.67 22.01
C HIS A 6 14.01 -9.84 21.21
N SER A 7 12.73 -10.21 21.28
CA SER A 7 11.61 -9.48 20.69
C SER A 7 10.80 -8.81 21.79
N CYS A 8 10.45 -7.53 21.63
CA CYS A 8 9.52 -6.87 22.56
C CYS A 8 8.11 -7.45 22.38
N LEU A 9 7.54 -8.01 23.45
CA LEU A 9 6.18 -8.58 23.46
C LEU A 9 5.08 -7.52 23.28
N SER A 10 5.38 -6.23 23.48
CA SER A 10 4.41 -5.14 23.38
C SER A 10 4.36 -4.52 21.97
N CYS A 11 5.51 -4.29 21.32
CA CYS A 11 5.58 -3.63 20.01
C CYS A 11 6.13 -4.51 18.88
N GLY A 12 6.44 -5.78 19.16
CA GLY A 12 6.91 -6.76 18.16
C GLY A 12 8.29 -6.47 17.57
N HIS A 13 8.98 -5.45 18.06
CA HIS A 13 10.20 -4.96 17.45
C HIS A 13 11.39 -5.86 17.83
N VAL A 14 12.06 -6.41 16.82
CA VAL A 14 13.28 -7.24 16.94
C VAL A 14 14.46 -6.36 16.57
N TRP A 15 15.26 -5.99 17.56
CA TRP A 15 16.39 -5.09 17.35
C TRP A 15 17.57 -5.81 16.68
N THR A 16 18.02 -5.20 15.57
CA THR A 16 19.32 -5.29 14.86
C THR A 16 19.65 -6.40 13.86
N SER A 17 18.84 -7.46 13.65
CA SER A 17 19.17 -8.49 12.63
C SER A 17 17.96 -9.24 12.08
N LEU A 18 16.99 -8.52 11.52
CA LEU A 18 15.82 -9.12 10.89
C LEU A 18 16.24 -9.95 9.66
N ALA A 19 16.46 -11.25 9.85
CA ALA A 19 16.40 -12.23 8.77
C ALA A 19 14.96 -12.21 8.22
N PRO A 20 14.72 -11.69 7.00
CA PRO A 20 13.38 -11.43 6.49
C PRO A 20 12.50 -12.68 6.52
N ASP A 21 13.09 -13.83 6.20
CA ASP A 21 12.41 -15.12 6.20
C ASP A 21 11.98 -15.57 7.60
N LYS A 22 12.76 -15.25 8.64
CA LYS A 22 12.42 -15.60 10.03
C LYS A 22 11.32 -14.69 10.57
N LEU A 23 11.34 -13.40 10.23
CA LEU A 23 10.25 -12.49 10.57
C LEU A 23 8.95 -12.93 9.87
N ARG A 24 9.03 -13.25 8.58
CA ARG A 24 7.91 -13.78 7.81
C ARG A 24 7.34 -15.05 8.43
N SER A 25 8.20 -16.00 8.79
CA SER A 25 7.79 -17.25 9.48
C SER A 25 7.14 -16.99 10.83
N LEU A 26 7.63 -16.00 11.58
CA LEU A 26 7.09 -15.63 12.88
C LEU A 26 5.71 -14.97 12.76
N ILE A 27 5.51 -14.08 11.80
CA ILE A 27 4.20 -13.47 11.52
C ILE A 27 3.22 -14.52 10.98
N GLN A 28 3.66 -15.46 10.14
CA GLN A 28 2.79 -16.54 9.65
C GLN A 28 2.33 -17.48 10.78
N SER A 29 3.23 -17.81 11.72
CA SER A 29 2.92 -18.73 12.83
C SER A 29 2.19 -18.08 14.00
N ARG A 30 2.45 -16.80 14.28
CA ARG A 30 1.99 -16.12 15.52
C ARG A 30 1.33 -14.77 15.29
N GLY A 31 1.35 -14.22 14.07
CA GLY A 31 0.73 -12.95 13.75
C GLY A 31 -0.80 -13.04 13.78
N ALA A 32 -1.44 -11.90 14.08
CA ALA A 32 -2.88 -11.74 13.90
C ALA A 32 -3.25 -11.82 12.41
N GLU A 33 -4.53 -12.05 12.12
CA GLU A 33 -5.03 -12.23 10.75
C GLU A 33 -4.66 -11.06 9.83
N LEU A 34 -4.77 -9.82 10.32
CA LEU A 34 -4.36 -8.63 9.57
C LEU A 34 -2.88 -8.64 9.17
N ALA A 35 -2.00 -9.14 10.04
CA ALA A 35 -0.56 -9.22 9.75
C ALA A 35 -0.27 -10.30 8.70
N LYS A 36 -1.01 -11.42 8.72
CA LYS A 36 -0.92 -12.47 7.70
C LYS A 36 -1.43 -12.00 6.34
N GLN A 37 -2.56 -11.29 6.32
CA GLN A 37 -3.10 -10.67 5.10
C GLN A 37 -2.11 -9.67 4.50
N HIS A 38 -1.46 -8.86 5.35
CA HIS A 38 -0.44 -7.93 4.89
C HIS A 38 0.75 -8.66 4.26
N LEU A 39 1.26 -9.73 4.89
CA LEU A 39 2.31 -10.55 4.29
C LEU A 39 1.90 -11.18 2.95
N ALA A 40 0.69 -11.70 2.85
CA ALA A 40 0.16 -12.25 1.60
C ALA A 40 0.09 -11.19 0.50
N SER A 41 -0.32 -9.96 0.84
CA SER A 41 -0.35 -8.84 -0.11
C SER A 41 1.05 -8.48 -0.63
N LEU A 42 2.09 -8.61 0.21
CA LEU A 42 3.47 -8.39 -0.19
C LEU A 42 3.97 -9.49 -1.15
N ASP A 43 3.58 -10.75 -0.92
CA ASP A 43 3.91 -11.88 -1.79
C ASP A 43 3.26 -11.80 -3.17
N LEU A 44 2.01 -11.35 -3.23
CA LEU A 44 1.28 -11.18 -4.48
C LEU A 44 1.77 -9.97 -5.30
N GLY A 45 2.55 -9.09 -4.67
CA GLY A 45 3.18 -7.96 -5.31
C GLY A 45 2.28 -6.74 -5.48
N PRO A 46 2.81 -5.68 -6.11
CA PRO A 46 2.20 -4.36 -6.09
C PRO A 46 0.92 -4.24 -6.92
N ALA A 47 0.60 -5.18 -7.79
CA ALA A 47 -0.58 -5.14 -8.67
C ALA A 47 -1.64 -6.21 -8.33
N HIS A 48 -1.53 -6.88 -7.18
CA HIS A 48 -2.38 -8.04 -6.86
C HIS A 48 -3.89 -7.79 -6.81
N ASP A 49 -4.28 -6.55 -6.50
CA ASP A 49 -5.66 -6.09 -6.37
C ASP A 49 -6.17 -5.39 -7.66
N LEU A 50 -5.34 -5.33 -8.70
CA LEU A 50 -5.63 -4.62 -9.93
C LEU A 50 -5.95 -5.58 -11.08
N PRO A 51 -6.75 -5.14 -12.08
CA PRO A 51 -6.94 -5.94 -13.29
C PRO A 51 -5.61 -6.11 -14.03
N ASP A 52 -5.46 -7.22 -14.75
CA ASP A 52 -4.25 -7.53 -15.53
C ASP A 52 -4.18 -6.68 -16.81
N VAL A 53 -3.97 -5.38 -16.62
CA VAL A 53 -3.78 -4.37 -17.66
C VAL A 53 -2.41 -3.74 -17.44
N ALA A 54 -1.67 -3.52 -18.52
CA ALA A 54 -0.31 -2.97 -18.46
C ALA A 54 -0.26 -1.62 -17.70
N GLU A 55 -1.23 -0.74 -17.94
CA GLU A 55 -1.34 0.56 -17.27
C GLU A 55 -1.53 0.44 -15.76
N ALA A 56 -2.37 -0.48 -15.30
CA ALA A 56 -2.61 -0.72 -13.89
C ALA A 56 -1.36 -1.25 -13.19
N ARG A 57 -0.65 -2.18 -13.85
CA ARG A 57 0.59 -2.77 -13.35
C ARG A 57 1.71 -1.72 -13.27
N ASP A 58 1.85 -0.89 -14.28
CA ASP A 58 2.85 0.17 -14.32
C ASP A 58 2.60 1.23 -13.23
N ALA A 59 1.35 1.68 -13.06
CA ALA A 59 0.97 2.60 -12.00
C ALA A 59 1.22 2.01 -10.60
N ALA A 60 0.90 0.72 -10.41
CA ALA A 60 1.17 0.00 -9.16
C ALA A 60 2.66 -0.10 -8.84
N VAL A 61 3.51 -0.41 -9.82
CA VAL A 61 4.96 -0.50 -9.64
C VAL A 61 5.53 0.87 -9.27
N LYS A 62 5.12 1.93 -9.97
CA LYS A 62 5.53 3.31 -9.68
C LYS A 62 5.14 3.74 -8.28
N ALA A 63 3.90 3.49 -7.87
CA ALA A 63 3.42 3.81 -6.53
C ALA A 63 4.19 3.03 -5.44
N ALA A 64 4.39 1.74 -5.65
CA ALA A 64 5.13 0.88 -4.71
C ALA A 64 6.60 1.30 -4.56
N GLU A 65 7.23 1.77 -5.63
CA GLU A 65 8.60 2.28 -5.56
C GLU A 65 8.69 3.55 -4.70
N ILE A 66 7.76 4.50 -4.87
CA ILE A 66 7.72 5.70 -4.03
C ILE A 66 7.41 5.33 -2.58
N ASP A 67 6.47 4.41 -2.33
CA ASP A 67 6.18 3.88 -1.00
C ASP A 67 7.44 3.32 -0.32
N ALA A 68 8.23 2.50 -1.04
CA ALA A 68 9.46 1.93 -0.52
C ALA A 68 10.50 3.01 -0.15
N LEU A 69 10.67 4.03 -0.99
CA LEU A 69 11.61 5.13 -0.72
C LEU A 69 11.17 5.99 0.47
N VAL A 70 9.86 6.28 0.60
CA VAL A 70 9.31 7.03 1.73
C VAL A 70 9.44 6.24 3.03
N LEU A 71 9.15 4.94 3.03
CA LEU A 71 9.31 4.05 4.20
C LEU A 71 10.77 3.90 4.62
N ALA A 72 11.70 3.96 3.68
CA ALA A 72 13.14 3.96 3.95
C ALA A 72 13.69 5.33 4.36
N TYR A 73 12.84 6.33 4.60
CA TYR A 73 13.20 7.71 4.96
C TYR A 73 14.07 8.43 3.91
N LYS A 74 14.01 7.99 2.64
CA LYS A 74 14.79 8.52 1.52
C LYS A 74 14.01 9.58 0.73
N GLN A 75 13.56 10.62 1.43
CA GLN A 75 12.68 11.67 0.89
C GLN A 75 13.21 12.38 -0.38
N PRO A 76 14.51 12.73 -0.48
CA PRO A 76 15.05 13.35 -1.70
C PRO A 76 15.00 12.41 -2.92
N GLU A 77 15.26 11.12 -2.70
CA GLU A 77 15.23 10.09 -3.74
C GLU A 77 13.80 9.83 -4.21
N ALA A 78 12.85 9.75 -3.26
CA ALA A 78 11.42 9.66 -3.55
C ALA A 78 10.94 10.85 -4.39
N THR A 79 11.32 12.07 -4.03
CA THR A 79 10.94 13.29 -4.77
C THR A 79 11.49 13.28 -6.20
N ARG A 80 12.75 12.89 -6.36
CA ARG A 80 13.38 12.78 -7.69
C ARG A 80 12.67 11.73 -8.55
N ARG A 81 12.37 10.55 -8.00
CA ARG A 81 11.69 9.48 -8.73
C ARG A 81 10.26 9.86 -9.08
N TYR A 82 9.52 10.48 -8.15
CA TYR A 82 8.18 10.98 -8.41
C TYR A 82 8.15 11.91 -9.63
N ARG A 83 9.08 12.88 -9.71
CA ARG A 83 9.21 13.77 -10.89
C ARG A 83 9.72 13.10 -12.17
N GLN A 84 10.29 11.91 -12.10
CA GLN A 84 10.60 11.16 -13.33
C GLN A 84 9.34 10.50 -13.88
N PHE A 85 8.39 10.16 -12.99
CA PHE A 85 7.12 9.58 -13.36
C PHE A 85 6.06 10.63 -13.69
N THR A 86 6.16 11.81 -13.09
CA THR A 86 5.22 12.93 -13.26
C THR A 86 5.91 14.15 -13.85
N THR A 87 5.21 14.94 -14.65
CA THR A 87 5.74 16.19 -15.21
C THR A 87 5.62 17.38 -14.24
N THR A 88 5.49 17.13 -12.93
CA THR A 88 5.24 18.17 -11.92
C THR A 88 6.51 19.00 -11.60
N THR A 89 6.29 20.18 -11.05
CA THR A 89 7.37 21.04 -10.56
C THR A 89 8.06 20.43 -9.33
N TRP A 90 9.22 20.97 -8.95
CA TRP A 90 9.94 20.52 -7.75
C TRP A 90 9.14 20.77 -6.46
N ASP A 91 8.53 21.94 -6.32
CA ASP A 91 7.80 22.31 -5.11
C ASP A 91 6.55 21.46 -4.91
N GLU A 92 5.81 21.18 -5.98
CA GLU A 92 4.66 20.28 -5.97
C GLU A 92 5.06 18.84 -5.61
N ALA A 93 6.18 18.36 -6.17
CA ALA A 93 6.68 17.03 -5.86
C ALA A 93 7.11 16.91 -4.39
N ILE A 94 7.81 17.92 -3.85
CA ILE A 94 8.18 17.97 -2.43
C ILE A 94 6.93 17.97 -1.55
N GLY A 95 5.93 18.79 -1.88
CA GLY A 95 4.66 18.86 -1.16
C GLY A 95 3.93 17.51 -1.16
N THR A 96 3.87 16.86 -2.33
CA THR A 96 3.23 15.55 -2.50
C THR A 96 3.96 14.48 -1.68
N ILE A 97 5.28 14.42 -1.76
CA ILE A 97 6.07 13.43 -1.05
C ILE A 97 6.02 13.61 0.48
N ARG A 98 6.00 14.86 0.97
CA ARG A 98 5.79 15.13 2.41
C ARG A 98 4.44 14.59 2.90
N ASN A 99 3.41 14.71 2.08
CA ASN A 99 2.07 14.23 2.39
C ASN A 99 1.81 12.79 1.93
N TRP A 100 2.85 12.07 1.47
CA TRP A 100 2.68 10.78 0.79
C TRP A 100 1.96 9.72 1.62
N HIS A 101 2.18 9.74 2.93
CA HIS A 101 1.57 8.83 3.89
C HIS A 101 0.07 9.09 4.14
N HIS A 102 -0.42 10.29 3.82
CA HIS A 102 -1.84 10.61 3.91
C HIS A 102 -2.64 10.11 2.71
N PHE A 103 -1.99 9.84 1.58
CA PHE A 103 -2.69 9.36 0.39
C PHE A 103 -3.06 7.89 0.53
N LYS A 104 -4.32 7.58 0.20
CA LYS A 104 -4.79 6.21 0.05
C LYS A 104 -4.18 5.60 -1.21
N ARG A 105 -4.12 4.26 -1.24
CA ARG A 105 -3.61 3.50 -2.39
C ARG A 105 -4.26 3.91 -3.71
N ARG A 106 -5.58 4.14 -3.72
CA ARG A 106 -6.32 4.60 -4.91
C ARG A 106 -5.84 5.97 -5.42
N GLU A 107 -5.57 6.91 -4.50
CA GLU A 107 -5.09 8.25 -4.85
C GLU A 107 -3.67 8.19 -5.41
N LYS A 108 -2.80 7.37 -4.81
CA LYS A 108 -1.44 7.11 -5.32
C LYS A 108 -1.46 6.54 -6.73
N LEU A 109 -2.35 5.58 -7.01
CA LEU A 109 -2.51 5.02 -8.35
C LEU A 109 -3.01 6.06 -9.36
N ALA A 110 -3.95 6.92 -8.96
CA ALA A 110 -4.48 7.99 -9.81
C ALA A 110 -3.40 9.02 -10.19
N MET A 111 -2.46 9.31 -9.29
CA MET A 111 -1.30 10.17 -9.60
C MET A 111 -0.43 9.63 -10.73
N PHE A 112 -0.46 8.31 -10.99
CA PHE A 112 0.25 7.66 -12.09
C PHE A 112 -0.67 7.28 -13.26
N GLY A 113 -1.85 7.90 -13.35
CA GLY A 113 -2.79 7.74 -14.47
C GLY A 113 -3.77 6.58 -14.32
N TRP A 114 -3.65 5.73 -13.29
CA TRP A 114 -4.60 4.64 -13.07
C TRP A 114 -5.77 5.08 -12.19
N HIS A 115 -6.92 5.25 -12.84
CA HIS A 115 -8.18 5.51 -12.17
C HIS A 115 -8.89 4.17 -12.01
N SER A 116 -9.10 3.69 -10.77
CA SER A 116 -10.05 2.59 -10.59
C SER A 116 -11.37 3.09 -11.18
N LYS A 117 -12.01 2.27 -12.05
CA LYS A 117 -13.36 2.56 -12.54
C LYS A 117 -14.16 3.03 -11.34
N GLU A 118 -14.58 4.29 -11.37
CA GLU A 118 -15.53 4.77 -10.39
C GLU A 118 -16.66 3.76 -10.41
N THR A 119 -17.04 3.21 -9.26
CA THR A 119 -18.42 2.73 -9.13
C THR A 119 -19.25 3.88 -9.62
N SER A 120 -19.78 3.73 -10.83
CA SER A 120 -20.60 4.74 -11.44
C SER A 120 -21.75 4.99 -10.47
N LYS A 121 -22.35 6.19 -10.46
CA LYS A 121 -23.60 6.39 -9.71
C LYS A 121 -24.66 5.33 -10.04
N ALA A 122 -24.56 4.68 -11.21
CA ALA A 122 -25.38 3.55 -11.61
C ALA A 122 -25.07 2.23 -10.84
N ASP A 123 -23.83 2.00 -10.41
CA ASP A 123 -23.47 0.86 -9.55
C ASP A 123 -23.83 1.10 -8.08
N GLU A 124 -23.82 2.36 -7.62
CA GLU A 124 -24.39 2.76 -6.33
C GLU A 124 -25.91 2.58 -6.31
N LEU A 125 -26.62 2.98 -7.38
CA LEU A 125 -28.06 2.71 -7.51
C LEU A 125 -28.38 1.20 -7.56
N LYS A 126 -27.57 0.39 -8.23
CA LYS A 126 -27.74 -1.07 -8.25
C LYS A 126 -27.50 -1.75 -6.90
N ARG A 127 -26.68 -1.17 -6.03
CA ARG A 127 -26.53 -1.64 -4.64
C ARG A 127 -27.78 -1.34 -3.81
N LEU A 128 -28.41 -0.19 -4.02
CA LEU A 128 -29.67 0.19 -3.35
C LEU A 128 -30.87 -0.64 -3.81
N ASP A 129 -30.86 -1.11 -5.06
CA ASP A 129 -31.89 -2.04 -5.59
C ASP A 129 -31.61 -3.52 -5.28
N HIS A 130 -30.54 -3.83 -4.54
CA HIS A 130 -30.25 -5.22 -4.15
C HIS A 130 -31.23 -5.64 -3.04
N PRO A 131 -31.91 -6.80 -3.13
CA PRO A 131 -32.98 -7.20 -2.21
C PRO A 131 -32.55 -7.45 -0.74
N MET A 132 -31.30 -7.15 -0.40
CA MET A 132 -30.70 -7.31 0.93
C MET A 132 -30.08 -6.01 1.47
N SER A 133 -30.14 -4.89 0.72
CA SER A 133 -29.82 -3.57 1.27
C SER A 133 -31.07 -3.02 1.95
N ASP A 134 -31.12 -3.12 3.28
CA ASP A 134 -32.18 -2.51 4.10
C ASP A 134 -31.67 -1.18 4.68
N PRO A 135 -32.18 -0.02 4.21
CA PRO A 135 -31.77 1.31 4.68
C PRO A 135 -31.98 1.56 6.18
N LEU A 136 -32.69 0.68 6.89
CA LEU A 136 -32.97 0.80 8.32
C LEU A 136 -31.91 0.14 9.21
N LEU A 137 -30.97 -0.62 8.65
CA LEU A 137 -29.91 -1.32 9.39
C LEU A 137 -28.53 -0.64 9.28
N ASP A 138 -28.38 0.36 8.42
CA ASP A 138 -27.13 1.09 8.18
C ASP A 138 -27.10 2.43 8.97
N PHE A 139 -27.31 2.37 10.30
CA PHE A 139 -27.11 3.49 11.24
C PHE A 139 -25.90 3.25 12.17
#